data_AF-B0X0R4-F1
#
_entry.id   AF-B0X0R4-F1
#
_cell.length_a   1.000
_cell.length_b   1.000
_cell.length_c   1.000
_cell.angle_alpha   90.00
_cell.angle_beta   90.00
_cell.angle_gamma   90.00
#
_symmetry.space_group_name_H-M   'P 1'
#
loop_
_entity.id
_entity.type
_entity.pdbx_description
1 polymer ?
#
loop_
_entity_poly.entity_id
_entity_poly.type
_entity_poly.pdbx_seq_one_letter_code
_entity_poly.pdbx_strand_id
1 'polypeptide(L)'
;MQEAKSSFFQRQFSSGLKLLRNITCWQGLIADGPLTELAIGSLLNRYLLNGMRVCTPADAINKASMVVYTLPRVWLTAGSAVMVNMVQFVAMLRHVENQLDAS
;
A
#
# COMPACT_ATOMS: atom_id res chain seq x y z
N MET A 1 -17.40 18.20 -10.06
CA MET A 1 -17.30 16.73 -10.28
C MET A 1 -15.91 16.17 -9.97
N GLN A 2 -14.80 16.84 -10.32
CA GLN A 2 -13.42 16.37 -10.03
C GLN A 2 -13.12 16.26 -8.52
N GLU A 3 -13.55 17.23 -7.71
CA GLU A 3 -13.34 17.21 -6.24
C GLU A 3 -14.11 16.10 -5.53
N ALA A 4 -15.33 15.79 -5.97
CA ALA A 4 -16.12 14.70 -5.40
C ALA A 4 -15.46 13.33 -5.65
N LYS A 5 -14.85 13.15 -6.83
CA LYS A 5 -14.04 11.96 -7.15
C LYS A 5 -12.79 11.87 -6.26
N SER A 6 -12.12 13.00 -6.05
CA SER A 6 -10.96 13.08 -5.14
C SER A 6 -11.36 12.75 -3.70
N SER A 7 -12.42 13.37 -3.16
CA SER A 7 -12.91 13.14 -1.80
C SER A 7 -13.39 11.70 -1.56
N PHE A 8 -14.14 11.13 -2.51
CA PHE A 8 -14.56 9.73 -2.42
C PHE A 8 -13.36 8.79 -2.40
N PHE A 9 -12.38 9.00 -3.29
CA PHE A 9 -11.17 8.21 -3.32
C PHE A 9 -10.36 8.31 -2.02
N GLN A 10 -10.23 9.52 -1.45
CA GLN A 10 -9.55 9.73 -0.17
C GLN A 10 -10.20 8.92 0.96
N ARG A 11 -11.54 8.86 1.00
CA ARG A 11 -12.28 8.02 1.96
C ARG A 11 -12.05 6.53 1.72
N GLN A 12 -12.11 6.08 0.47
CA GLN A 12 -11.86 4.67 0.11
C GLN A 12 -10.43 4.24 0.51
N PHE A 13 -9.44 5.09 0.26
CA PHE A 13 -8.06 4.85 0.69
C PHE A 13 -7.95 4.82 2.22
N SER A 14 -8.53 5.80 2.92
CA SER A 14 -8.50 5.84 4.40
C SER A 14 -9.13 4.60 5.01
N SER A 15 -10.27 4.14 4.50
CA SER A 15 -10.93 2.91 4.94
C SER A 15 -10.06 1.67 4.65
N GLY A 16 -9.47 1.58 3.45
CA GLY A 16 -8.56 0.49 3.11
C GLY A 16 -7.30 0.47 3.98
N LEU A 17 -6.74 1.62 4.33
CA LEU A 17 -5.59 1.72 5.23
C LEU A 17 -5.94 1.29 6.66
N LYS A 18 -7.12 1.66 7.17
CA LYS A 18 -7.61 1.19 8.48
C LYS A 18 -7.78 -0.33 8.49
N LEU A 19 -8.32 -0.89 7.42
CA LEU A 19 -8.45 -2.34 7.27
C LEU A 19 -7.07 -3.01 7.22
N LEU A 20 -6.11 -2.45 6.49
CA LEU A 20 -4.74 -2.94 6.45
C LEU A 20 -4.14 -2.99 7.85
N ARG A 21 -4.28 -1.91 8.63
CA ARG A 21 -3.83 -1.85 10.02
C ARG A 21 -4.46 -2.97 10.86
N ASN A 22 -5.77 -3.17 10.74
CA ASN A 22 -6.46 -4.23 11.47
C ASN A 22 -5.96 -5.62 11.10
N ILE A 23 -5.74 -5.90 9.81
CA ILE A 23 -5.18 -7.17 9.35
C ILE A 23 -3.78 -7.36 9.93
N THR A 24 -2.92 -6.33 9.88
CA THR A 24 -1.54 -6.44 10.39
C THR A 24 -1.46 -6.69 11.89
N CYS A 25 -2.50 -6.34 12.68
CA CYS A 25 -2.57 -6.68 14.10
C CYS A 25 -2.69 -8.19 14.36
N TRP A 26 -2.99 -9.00 13.33
CA TRP A 26 -3.03 -10.46 13.44
C TRP A 26 -1.66 -11.13 13.22
N GLN A 27 -0.59 -10.34 13.03
CA GLN A 27 0.77 -10.86 12.95
C GLN A 27 1.12 -11.63 14.22
N GLY A 28 1.61 -12.86 14.06
CA GLY A 28 1.90 -13.78 15.17
C GLY A 28 0.68 -14.54 15.71
N LEU A 29 -0.54 -14.22 15.27
CA LEU A 29 -1.76 -14.98 15.59
C LEU A 29 -2.19 -15.89 14.44
N ILE A 30 -1.99 -15.44 13.20
CA ILE A 30 -2.28 -16.19 11.98
C ILE A 30 -0.96 -16.53 11.29
N ALA A 31 -0.93 -17.66 10.56
CA ALA A 31 0.21 -18.02 9.72
C ALA A 31 0.57 -16.88 8.74
N ASP A 32 1.87 -16.60 8.61
CA ASP A 32 2.34 -15.45 7.83
C ASP A 32 1.94 -15.51 6.35
N GLY A 33 1.87 -16.70 5.74
CA GLY A 33 1.50 -16.87 4.33
C GLY A 33 0.10 -16.31 4.00
N PRO A 34 -0.99 -16.88 4.57
CA PRO A 34 -2.34 -16.36 4.37
C PRO A 34 -2.50 -14.90 4.80
N LEU A 35 -1.87 -14.50 5.89
CA LEU A 35 -1.95 -13.13 6.41
C LEU A 35 -1.32 -12.13 5.43
N THR A 36 -0.17 -12.48 4.86
CA THR A 36 0.53 -11.69 3.84
C THR A 36 -0.27 -11.64 2.54
N GLU A 37 -0.86 -12.75 2.10
CA GLU A 37 -1.67 -12.76 0.89
C GLU A 37 -2.93 -11.89 1.03
N LEU A 38 -3.54 -11.87 2.22
CA LEU A 38 -4.67 -11.00 2.51
C LEU A 38 -4.25 -9.51 2.55
N ALA A 39 -3.20 -9.19 3.30
CA ALA A 39 -2.74 -7.81 3.50
C ALA A 39 -2.12 -7.22 2.22
N ILE A 40 -1.19 -7.94 1.60
CA ILE A 40 -0.37 -7.46 0.49
C ILE A 40 -0.99 -7.83 -0.85
N GLY A 41 -1.26 -9.11 -1.09
CA GLY A 41 -1.79 -9.59 -2.36
C GLY A 41 -3.19 -9.03 -2.66
N SER A 42 -4.11 -9.16 -1.71
CA SER A 42 -5.51 -8.80 -1.91
C SER A 42 -5.78 -7.31 -1.65
N LEU A 43 -5.32 -6.76 -0.52
CA LEU A 43 -5.66 -5.39 -0.15
C LEU A 43 -4.70 -4.35 -0.74
N LEU A 44 -3.39 -4.48 -0.52
CA LEU A 44 -2.44 -3.50 -1.05
C LEU A 44 -2.38 -3.52 -2.57
N ASN A 45 -2.09 -4.67 -3.18
CA ASN A 45 -1.77 -4.79 -4.59
C ASN A 45 -3.00 -4.61 -5.50
N ARG A 46 -4.15 -5.20 -5.15
CA ARG A 46 -5.36 -5.12 -6.00
C ARG A 46 -6.22 -3.89 -5.72
N TYR A 47 -6.26 -3.39 -4.49
CA TYR A 47 -7.17 -2.31 -4.11
C TYR A 47 -6.46 -0.96 -3.92
N LEU A 48 -5.56 -0.86 -2.93
CA LEU A 48 -4.91 0.40 -2.59
C LEU A 48 -4.02 0.92 -3.73
N LEU A 49 -3.23 0.04 -4.35
CA LEU A 49 -2.31 0.38 -5.44
C LEU A 49 -3.04 0.97 -6.65
N ASN A 50 -4.18 0.38 -7.02
CA ASN A 50 -4.95 0.89 -8.15
C ASN A 50 -5.42 2.32 -7.92
N GLY A 51 -5.79 2.61 -6.67
CA GLY A 51 -6.11 3.96 -6.24
C GLY A 51 -4.94 4.94 -6.27
N MET A 52 -3.77 4.51 -5.83
CA MET A 52 -2.60 5.38 -5.79
C MET A 52 -2.07 5.73 -7.19
N ARG A 53 -2.27 4.88 -8.20
CA ARG A 53 -1.85 5.13 -9.59
C ARG A 53 -2.56 6.31 -10.26
N VAL A 54 -3.71 6.73 -9.75
CA VAL A 54 -4.48 7.87 -10.30
C VAL A 54 -4.29 9.15 -9.47
N CYS A 55 -3.43 9.11 -8.45
CA CYS A 55 -3.07 10.27 -7.64
C CYS A 55 -1.97 11.09 -8.32
N THR A 56 -1.79 12.33 -7.87
CA THR A 56 -0.58 13.09 -8.20
C THR A 56 0.65 12.38 -7.61
N PRO A 57 1.86 12.56 -8.20
CA PRO A 57 3.07 11.93 -7.67
C PRO A 57 3.32 12.23 -6.17
N ALA A 58 3.13 13.48 -5.76
CA ALA A 58 3.27 13.90 -4.36
C ALA A 58 2.25 13.20 -3.43
N ASP A 59 0.98 13.12 -3.84
CA ASP A 59 -0.06 12.41 -3.08
C ASP A 59 0.22 10.91 -3.00
N ALA A 60 0.71 10.31 -4.09
CA ALA A 60 1.03 8.89 -4.16
C ALA A 60 2.16 8.53 -3.19
N ILE A 61 3.22 9.35 -3.07
CA ILE A 61 4.29 9.13 -2.08
C ILE A 61 3.82 9.30 -0.65
N ASN A 62 3.00 10.31 -0.37
CA ASN A 62 2.41 10.48 0.97
C ASN A 62 1.59 9.24 1.36
N LYS A 63 0.80 8.70 0.42
CA LYS A 63 0.02 7.49 0.60
C LYS A 63 0.88 6.25 0.78
N ALA A 64 1.91 6.09 -0.04
CA ALA A 64 2.85 4.98 0.07
C ALA A 64 3.57 4.98 1.43
N SER A 65 3.96 6.16 1.93
CA SER A 65 4.55 6.31 3.27
C SER A 65 3.59 5.82 4.36
N MET A 66 2.32 6.22 4.30
CA MET A 66 1.29 5.74 5.24
C MET A 66 1.12 4.21 5.21
N VAL A 67 1.17 3.60 4.01
CA VAL A 67 1.14 2.13 3.87
C VAL A 67 2.33 1.51 4.58
N VAL A 68 3.56 1.97 4.29
CA VAL A 68 4.79 1.44 4.90
C VAL A 68 4.77 1.54 6.43
N TYR A 69 4.33 2.68 6.97
CA TYR A 69 4.20 2.87 8.42
C TYR A 69 3.13 1.98 9.07
N THR A 70 2.21 1.42 8.29
CA THR A 70 1.18 0.50 8.79
C THR A 70 1.70 -0.94 8.87
N LEU A 71 2.77 -1.29 8.16
CA LEU A 71 3.26 -2.66 8.07
C LEU A 71 4.10 -3.07 9.29
N PRO A 72 4.03 -4.35 9.72
CA PRO A 72 4.92 -4.88 10.75
C PRO A 72 6.39 -4.80 10.30
N ARG A 73 7.27 -4.34 11.18
CA ARG A 73 8.72 -4.23 10.87
C ARG A 73 9.34 -5.56 10.44
N VAL A 74 8.89 -6.66 11.02
CA VAL A 74 9.36 -8.02 10.70
C VAL A 74 9.07 -8.44 9.26
N TRP A 75 8.08 -7.82 8.60
CA TRP A 75 7.80 -8.06 7.19
C TRP A 75 8.72 -7.29 6.24
N LEU A 76 9.40 -6.26 6.74
CA LEU A 76 10.32 -5.41 5.97
C LEU A 76 11.78 -5.83 6.12
N THR A 77 12.04 -7.00 6.70
CA THR A 77 13.39 -7.55 6.84
C THR A 77 13.84 -8.22 5.54
N ALA A 78 15.15 -8.16 5.28
CA ALA A 78 15.74 -8.83 4.12
C ALA A 78 15.48 -10.35 4.20
N GLY A 79 15.04 -10.94 3.08
CA GLY A 79 14.70 -12.35 3.00
C GLY A 79 13.29 -12.72 3.49
N SER A 80 12.49 -11.77 3.96
CA SER A 80 11.08 -12.03 4.29
C SER A 80 10.29 -12.43 3.05
N ALA A 81 9.47 -13.49 3.16
CA ALA A 81 8.58 -13.95 2.09
C ALA A 81 7.59 -12.84 1.65
N VAL A 82 7.29 -11.88 2.52
CA VAL A 82 6.44 -10.72 2.22
C VAL A 82 7.04 -9.86 1.11
N MET A 83 8.37 -9.77 1.03
CA MET A 83 9.05 -8.93 0.05
C MET A 83 8.78 -9.37 -1.39
N VAL A 84 8.51 -10.66 -1.61
CA VAL A 84 8.12 -11.19 -2.94
C VAL A 84 6.78 -10.60 -3.39
N ASN A 85 5.85 -10.40 -2.46
CA ASN A 85 4.54 -9.83 -2.75
C ASN A 85 4.57 -8.29 -2.85
N MET A 86 5.66 -7.63 -2.44
CA MET A 86 5.84 -6.18 -2.50
C MET A 86 6.27 -5.68 -3.89
N VAL A 87 6.61 -6.56 -4.83
CA VAL A 87 7.20 -6.18 -6.13
C VAL A 87 6.34 -5.14 -6.88
N GLN A 88 5.02 -5.30 -6.89
CA GLN A 88 4.11 -4.36 -7.56
C GLN A 88 4.10 -2.98 -6.88
N PHE A 89 4.23 -2.95 -5.56
CA PHE A 89 4.28 -1.72 -4.78
C PHE A 89 5.61 -1.00 -4.99
N VAL A 90 6.73 -1.73 -5.00
CA VAL A 90 8.06 -1.17 -5.31
C VAL A 90 8.09 -0.63 -6.75
N ALA A 91 7.54 -1.36 -7.72
CA ALA A 91 7.49 -0.90 -9.11
C ALA A 91 6.69 0.41 -9.25
N MET A 92 5.60 0.55 -8.51
CA MET A 92 4.85 1.81 -8.47
C MET A 92 5.67 2.94 -7.85
N LEU A 93 6.35 2.70 -6.73
CA LEU A 93 7.21 3.71 -6.11
C LEU A 93 8.29 4.22 -7.07
N ARG A 94 8.95 3.32 -7.81
CA ARG A 94 9.92 3.67 -8.85
C ARG A 94 9.30 4.50 -9.98
N HIS A 95 8.08 4.16 -10.37
CA HIS A 95 7.37 4.94 -11.38
C HIS A 95 7.06 6.36 -10.90
N VAL A 96 6.65 6.52 -9.64
CA VAL A 96 6.37 7.83 -9.05
C VAL A 96 7.65 8.66 -8.87
N GLU A 97 8.74 8.03 -8.42
CA GLU A 97 10.07 8.64 -8.33
C GLU A 97 10.50 9.25 -9.67
N ASN A 98 10.43 8.47 -10.77
CA ASN A 98 10.78 8.95 -12.10
C ASN A 98 9.90 10.13 -12.58
N GLN A 99 8.64 10.22 -12.15
CA GLN A 99 7.78 11.35 -12.49
C GLN A 99 8.16 12.62 -11.73
N LEU A 100 8.62 12.48 -10.48
CA LEU A 100 9.08 13.63 -9.68
C LEU A 100 10.42 14.18 -10.18
N ASP A 101 11.36 13.31 -10.54
CA ASP A 101 12.68 13.73 -11.04
C ASP A 101 12.59 14.44 -12.41
N ALA A 102 11.51 14.23 -13.15
CA ALA A 102 11.23 14.86 -14.44
C ALA A 102 10.49 16.21 -14.34
N SER A 103 10.11 16.63 -13.12
CA SER A 103 9.33 17.85 -12.83
C SER A 103 10.21 19.00 -12.38
#